data_AF-U2P9C0-F1
#
_entry.id   AF-U2P9C0-F1
#
_cell.length_a   1.000
_cell.length_b   1.000
_cell.length_c   1.000
_cell.angle_alpha   90.00
_cell.angle_beta   90.00
_cell.angle_gamma   90.00
#
_symmetry.space_group_name_H-M   'P 1'
#
loop_
_entity.id
_entity.type
_entity.pdbx_description
1 polymer ?
#
loop_
_entity_poly.entity_id
_entity_poly.type
_entity_poly.pdbx_seq_one_letter_code
_entity_poly.pdbx_strand_id
1 'polypeptide(L)'
;QNQKFYLKTKQEEVMAMTGLGGTAYEELTDTQKGVVTSVGQMMDWIEGKYGQKFHYISYVPGDALEQEHLKVYPEQGDESDVVTVYRTYENGRYQYEDDYGSILVRPSYEEQILTFAKEYLPLEGIKIYTEVKGGTSNVPKEGSILNTVSAATYIFMNEDLCFQQYEALSDYKLN
;
A
#
# COMPACT_ATOMS: atom_id res chain seq x y z
N GLN A 1 26.72 -17.42 -16.28
CA GLN A 1 27.31 -16.98 -15.00
C GLN A 1 26.43 -15.94 -14.29
N ASN A 2 25.83 -14.97 -14.98
CA ASN A 2 25.01 -13.90 -14.36
C ASN A 2 23.74 -14.37 -13.62
N GLN A 3 23.02 -15.37 -14.12
CA GLN A 3 21.78 -15.85 -13.47
C GLN A 3 22.04 -16.50 -12.11
N LYS A 4 23.09 -17.33 -11.98
CA LYS A 4 23.45 -17.99 -10.72
C LYS A 4 23.93 -16.99 -9.68
N PHE A 5 24.63 -15.94 -10.11
CA PHE A 5 25.04 -14.84 -9.24
C PHE A 5 23.84 -14.04 -8.74
N TYR A 6 22.93 -13.64 -9.65
CA TYR A 6 21.70 -12.94 -9.29
C TYR A 6 20.83 -13.70 -8.29
N LEU A 7 20.63 -15.01 -8.52
CA LEU A 7 19.88 -15.87 -7.59
C LEU A 7 20.53 -15.93 -6.21
N LYS A 8 21.86 -16.00 -6.14
CA LYS A 8 22.59 -16.00 -4.87
C LYS A 8 22.46 -14.67 -4.14
N THR A 9 22.60 -13.54 -4.85
CA THR A 9 22.45 -12.21 -4.26
C THR A 9 21.03 -11.97 -3.74
N LYS A 10 20.00 -12.31 -4.52
CA LYS A 10 18.61 -12.20 -4.06
C LYS A 10 18.34 -13.08 -2.83
N GLN A 11 18.90 -14.29 -2.79
CA GLN A 11 18.80 -15.16 -1.62
C GLN A 11 19.42 -14.51 -0.37
N GLU A 12 20.64 -13.95 -0.48
CA GLU A 12 21.32 -13.27 0.61
C GLU A 12 20.53 -12.04 1.10
N GLU A 13 19.95 -11.26 0.18
CA GLU A 13 19.07 -10.12 0.48
C GLU A 13 17.83 -10.54 1.28
N VAL A 14 17.12 -11.58 0.82
CA VAL A 14 15.92 -12.09 1.51
C VAL A 14 16.27 -12.67 2.89
N MET A 15 17.41 -13.35 3.01
CA MET A 15 17.89 -13.84 4.30
C MET A 15 18.15 -12.68 5.27
N ALA A 16 18.75 -11.58 4.81
CA ALA A 16 18.93 -10.40 5.63
C ALA A 16 17.59 -9.78 6.08
N MET A 17 16.64 -9.63 5.15
CA MET A 17 15.29 -9.09 5.43
C MET A 17 14.53 -9.91 6.49
N THR A 18 14.67 -11.23 6.44
CA THR A 18 13.92 -12.16 7.31
C THR A 18 14.64 -12.47 8.63
N GLY A 19 15.72 -11.77 8.94
CA GLY A 19 16.50 -11.99 10.18
C GLY A 19 17.32 -13.28 10.19
N LEU A 20 17.49 -13.92 9.02
CA LEU A 20 18.29 -15.13 8.82
C LEU A 20 19.71 -14.81 8.33
N GLY A 21 20.06 -13.53 8.24
CA GLY A 21 21.39 -13.05 7.90
C GLY A 21 22.45 -13.58 8.88
N GLY A 22 23.61 -13.97 8.34
CA GLY A 22 24.72 -14.50 9.13
C GLY A 22 24.74 -16.02 9.31
N THR A 23 23.70 -16.74 8.87
CA THR A 23 23.72 -18.22 8.75
C THR A 23 23.93 -18.59 7.29
N ALA A 24 24.67 -19.66 6.98
CA ALA A 24 24.77 -20.13 5.60
C ALA A 24 23.43 -20.76 5.17
N TYR A 25 22.99 -20.52 3.93
CA TYR A 25 21.71 -21.05 3.45
C TYR A 25 21.59 -22.57 3.62
N GLU A 26 22.67 -23.31 3.42
CA GLU A 26 22.66 -24.77 3.56
C GLU A 26 22.42 -25.25 4.99
N GLU A 27 22.77 -24.42 5.98
CA GLU A 27 22.60 -24.68 7.42
C GLU A 27 21.19 -24.32 7.92
N LEU A 28 20.37 -23.66 7.10
CA LEU A 28 18.99 -23.37 7.43
C LEU A 28 18.14 -24.64 7.48
N THR A 29 17.18 -24.66 8.40
CA THR A 29 16.11 -25.67 8.43
C THR A 29 15.24 -25.58 7.17
N ASP A 30 14.55 -26.65 6.83
CA ASP A 30 13.62 -26.67 5.68
C ASP A 30 12.54 -25.58 5.80
N THR A 31 12.06 -25.32 7.02
CA THR A 31 11.12 -24.23 7.29
C THR A 31 11.72 -22.86 6.98
N GLN A 32 12.95 -22.59 7.41
CA GLN A 32 13.64 -21.33 7.10
C GLN A 32 13.93 -21.17 5.60
N LYS A 33 14.34 -22.25 4.92
CA LYS A 33 14.49 -22.27 3.45
C LYS A 33 13.16 -21.98 2.76
N GLY A 34 12.06 -22.52 3.30
CA GLY A 34 10.69 -22.22 2.88
C GLY A 34 10.36 -20.73 2.99
N VAL A 35 10.67 -20.09 4.13
CA VAL A 35 10.48 -18.65 4.32
C VAL A 35 11.26 -17.84 3.29
N VAL A 36 12.56 -18.12 3.12
CA VAL A 36 13.41 -17.41 2.14
C VAL A 36 12.86 -17.55 0.71
N THR A 37 12.43 -18.75 0.34
CA THR A 37 11.81 -19.00 -0.97
C THR A 37 10.53 -18.20 -1.14
N SER A 38 9.69 -18.17 -0.10
CA SER A 38 8.37 -17.54 -0.15
C SER A 38 8.45 -16.03 -0.26
N VAL A 39 9.24 -15.40 0.62
CA VAL A 39 9.48 -13.96 0.58
C VAL A 39 10.13 -13.55 -0.74
N GLY A 40 11.11 -14.30 -1.23
CA GLY A 40 11.75 -14.03 -2.53
C GLY A 40 10.76 -14.03 -3.69
N GLN A 41 9.91 -15.05 -3.77
CA GLN A 41 8.89 -15.16 -4.82
C GLN A 41 7.83 -14.06 -4.76
N MET A 42 7.39 -13.70 -3.55
CA MET A 42 6.39 -12.63 -3.36
C MET A 42 6.97 -11.25 -3.70
N MET A 43 8.22 -10.98 -3.31
CA MET A 43 8.95 -9.77 -3.69
C MET A 43 9.12 -9.68 -5.21
N ASP A 44 9.61 -10.74 -5.86
CA ASP A 44 9.78 -10.76 -7.32
C ASP A 44 8.45 -10.57 -8.05
N TRP A 45 7.36 -11.13 -7.51
CA TRP A 45 6.03 -10.97 -8.08
C TRP A 45 5.53 -9.53 -8.01
N ILE A 46 5.58 -8.88 -6.84
CA ILE A 46 5.06 -7.51 -6.68
C ILE A 46 5.92 -6.49 -7.43
N GLU A 47 7.25 -6.66 -7.40
CA GLU A 47 8.19 -5.82 -8.13
C GLU A 47 8.00 -5.99 -9.65
N GLY A 48 7.80 -7.23 -10.11
CA GLY A 48 7.52 -7.54 -11.51
C GLY A 48 6.17 -7.00 -11.99
N LYS A 49 5.13 -7.05 -11.14
CA LYS A 49 3.78 -6.56 -11.46
C LYS A 49 3.77 -5.03 -11.64
N TYR A 50 4.46 -4.29 -10.78
CA TYR A 50 4.40 -2.82 -10.75
C TYR A 50 5.63 -2.13 -11.34
N GLY A 51 6.68 -2.88 -11.72
CA GLY A 51 7.88 -2.33 -12.34
C GLY A 51 8.69 -1.40 -11.42
N GLN A 52 8.55 -1.55 -10.11
CA GLN A 52 9.24 -0.76 -9.09
C GLN A 52 9.70 -1.65 -7.93
N LYS A 53 10.63 -1.16 -7.11
CA LYS A 53 11.07 -1.89 -5.92
C LYS A 53 10.16 -1.66 -4.73
N PHE A 54 10.20 -2.61 -3.82
CA PHE A 54 9.51 -2.53 -2.53
C PHE A 54 10.50 -2.80 -1.39
N HIS A 55 10.19 -2.25 -0.23
CA HIS A 55 10.93 -2.46 1.00
C HIS A 55 10.18 -3.43 1.91
N TYR A 56 10.89 -4.42 2.44
CA TYR A 56 10.34 -5.43 3.33
C TYR A 56 9.93 -4.84 4.68
N ILE A 57 8.74 -5.22 5.18
CA ILE A 57 8.30 -4.93 6.56
C ILE A 57 8.24 -6.22 7.38
N SER A 58 7.44 -7.20 6.92
CA SER A 58 7.23 -8.45 7.65
C SER A 58 6.68 -9.54 6.75
N TYR A 59 6.88 -10.79 7.14
CA TYR A 59 6.27 -11.96 6.50
C TYR A 59 5.57 -12.82 7.54
N VAL A 60 4.39 -13.35 7.18
CA VAL A 60 3.61 -14.25 8.02
C VAL A 60 3.32 -15.53 7.21
N PRO A 61 3.81 -16.70 7.68
CA PRO A 61 3.47 -17.97 7.04
C PRO A 61 1.98 -18.29 7.23
N GLY A 62 1.37 -18.89 6.21
CA GLY A 62 -0.03 -19.29 6.31
C GLY A 62 -0.24 -20.44 7.29
N ASP A 63 -1.35 -20.38 8.03
CA ASP A 63 -1.82 -21.45 8.91
C ASP A 63 -3.35 -21.62 8.80
N ALA A 64 -3.98 -22.24 9.81
CA ALA A 64 -5.42 -22.48 9.81
C ALA A 64 -6.27 -21.21 10.03
N LEU A 65 -5.67 -20.14 10.57
CA LEU A 65 -6.35 -18.90 10.96
C LEU A 65 -5.98 -17.73 10.06
N GLU A 66 -4.74 -17.71 9.56
CA GLU A 66 -4.19 -16.60 8.81
C GLU A 66 -3.65 -17.05 7.45
N GLN A 67 -4.02 -16.34 6.40
CA GLN A 67 -3.50 -16.56 5.06
C GLN A 67 -2.04 -16.09 4.99
N GLU A 68 -1.22 -16.84 4.25
CA GLU A 68 0.18 -16.46 4.02
C GLU A 68 0.25 -15.08 3.35
N HIS A 69 1.04 -14.17 3.94
CA HIS A 69 1.19 -12.82 3.40
C HIS A 69 2.55 -12.17 3.71
N LEU A 70 2.91 -11.22 2.86
CA LEU A 70 4.07 -10.36 2.95
C LEU A 70 3.61 -8.92 3.04
N LYS A 71 4.16 -8.14 3.99
CA LYS A 71 3.96 -6.69 4.07
C LYS A 71 5.18 -5.96 3.57
N VAL A 72 4.96 -4.98 2.71
CA VAL A 72 5.99 -4.13 2.10
C VAL A 72 5.51 -2.69 1.99
N TYR A 73 6.41 -1.76 1.65
CA TYR A 73 6.05 -0.42 1.20
C TYR A 73 6.84 -0.07 -0.08
N PRO A 74 6.30 0.75 -1.00
CA PRO A 74 6.96 1.06 -2.27
C PRO A 74 8.18 1.98 -2.08
N GLU A 75 9.24 1.77 -2.87
CA GLU A 75 10.44 2.63 -2.85
C GLU A 75 10.13 4.09 -3.22
N GLN A 76 9.11 4.33 -4.04
CA GLN A 76 8.68 5.66 -4.48
C GLN A 76 7.48 6.23 -3.69
N GLY A 77 7.18 5.68 -2.50
CA GLY A 77 6.09 6.16 -1.64
C GLY A 77 6.51 6.40 -0.19
N ASP A 78 5.52 6.49 0.70
CA ASP A 78 5.74 6.68 2.13
C ASP A 78 5.82 5.33 2.86
N GLU A 79 6.53 5.23 3.98
CA GLU A 79 6.57 4.00 4.80
C GLU A 79 5.17 3.62 5.34
N SER A 80 4.25 4.58 5.41
CA SER A 80 2.84 4.37 5.75
C SER A 80 2.02 3.74 4.61
N ASP A 81 2.55 3.69 3.38
CA ASP A 81 1.92 3.02 2.24
C ASP A 81 2.16 1.50 2.29
N VAL A 82 1.71 0.88 3.39
CA VAL A 82 1.85 -0.56 3.61
C VAL A 82 0.97 -1.32 2.63
N VAL A 83 1.61 -2.15 1.83
CA VAL A 83 1.00 -3.11 0.90
C VAL A 83 1.05 -4.49 1.52
N THR A 84 -0.06 -5.21 1.44
CA THR A 84 -0.13 -6.64 1.77
C THR A 84 -0.20 -7.45 0.48
N VAL A 85 0.80 -8.31 0.28
CA VAL A 85 0.82 -9.31 -0.78
C VAL A 85 0.40 -10.64 -0.17
N TYR A 86 -0.66 -11.25 -0.68
CA TYR A 86 -1.13 -12.56 -0.29
C TYR A 86 -0.65 -13.63 -1.26
N ARG A 87 -0.40 -14.83 -0.74
CA ARG A 87 -0.05 -15.99 -1.57
C ARG A 87 -0.94 -17.18 -1.23
N THR A 88 -1.45 -17.86 -2.25
CA THR A 88 -2.20 -19.12 -2.10
C THR A 88 -1.67 -20.17 -3.06
N TYR A 89 -1.77 -21.45 -2.68
CA TYR A 89 -1.41 -22.54 -3.57
C TYR A 89 -2.68 -23.25 -4.03
N GLU A 90 -3.07 -23.03 -5.29
CA GLU A 90 -4.30 -23.54 -5.87
C GLU A 90 -4.04 -24.14 -7.25
N ASN A 91 -4.67 -25.28 -7.54
CA ASN A 91 -4.56 -25.95 -8.84
C ASN A 91 -3.11 -26.22 -9.28
N GLY A 92 -2.23 -26.56 -8.33
CA GLY A 92 -0.84 -26.92 -8.58
C GLY A 92 0.11 -25.73 -8.82
N ARG A 93 -0.34 -24.50 -8.60
CA ARG A 93 0.47 -23.28 -8.80
C ARG A 93 0.17 -22.23 -7.74
N TYR A 94 1.16 -21.38 -7.46
CA TYR A 94 0.94 -20.22 -6.60
C TYR A 94 0.11 -19.15 -7.32
N GLN A 95 -0.90 -18.61 -6.64
CA GLN A 95 -1.60 -17.38 -6.98
C GLN A 95 -1.16 -16.29 -6.00
N TYR A 96 -1.26 -15.05 -6.47
CA TYR A 96 -0.84 -13.87 -5.72
C TYR A 96 -1.88 -12.76 -5.89
N GLU A 97 -2.15 -12.08 -4.79
CA GLU A 97 -3.05 -10.92 -4.74
C GLU A 97 -2.39 -9.83 -3.91
N ASP A 98 -2.71 -8.56 -4.18
CA ASP A 98 -2.24 -7.43 -3.38
C ASP A 98 -3.28 -6.33 -3.29
N ASP A 99 -3.11 -5.46 -2.30
CA ASP A 99 -3.95 -4.29 -2.06
C ASP A 99 -3.33 -2.96 -2.55
N TYR A 100 -2.19 -2.99 -3.26
CA TYR A 100 -1.45 -1.77 -3.64
C TYR A 100 -2.26 -0.88 -4.60
N GLY A 101 -3.13 -1.48 -5.41
CA GLY A 101 -4.06 -0.74 -6.26
C GLY A 101 -4.89 0.31 -5.48
N SER A 102 -5.25 0.02 -4.23
CA SER A 102 -5.98 0.94 -3.36
C SER A 102 -5.15 2.16 -2.95
N ILE A 103 -3.83 2.02 -2.87
CA ILE A 103 -2.91 3.11 -2.55
C ILE A 103 -2.72 4.00 -3.79
N LEU A 104 -2.55 3.38 -4.96
CA LEU A 104 -2.34 4.10 -6.22
C LEU A 104 -3.50 5.02 -6.62
N VAL A 105 -4.73 4.72 -6.18
CA VAL A 105 -5.90 5.58 -6.44
C VAL A 105 -5.97 6.80 -5.51
N ARG A 106 -5.22 6.83 -4.40
CA ARG A 106 -5.30 7.88 -3.36
C ARG A 106 -5.06 9.29 -3.91
N PRO A 107 -4.00 9.56 -4.73
CA PRO A 107 -3.75 10.92 -5.22
C PRO A 107 -4.91 11.46 -6.08
N SER A 108 -5.45 10.65 -7.00
CA SER A 108 -6.58 11.04 -7.83
C SER A 108 -7.88 11.21 -7.03
N TYR A 109 -8.06 10.43 -5.97
CA TYR A 109 -9.18 10.59 -5.05
C TYR A 109 -9.06 11.91 -4.26
N GLU A 110 -7.90 12.19 -3.67
CA GLU A 110 -7.63 13.42 -2.93
C GLU A 110 -7.77 14.67 -3.81
N GLU A 111 -7.38 14.61 -5.09
CA GLU A 111 -7.58 15.70 -6.05
C GLU A 111 -9.07 16.01 -6.29
N GLN A 112 -9.93 14.99 -6.36
CA GLN A 112 -11.38 15.20 -6.49
C GLN A 112 -11.99 15.78 -5.21
N ILE A 113 -11.55 15.31 -4.03
CA ILE A 113 -11.97 15.92 -2.76
C ILE A 113 -11.50 17.37 -2.68
N LEU A 114 -10.26 17.68 -3.07
CA LEU A 114 -9.75 19.04 -3.13
C LEU A 114 -10.58 19.90 -4.09
N THR A 115 -10.95 19.37 -5.25
CA THR A 115 -11.79 20.09 -6.23
C THR A 115 -13.15 20.42 -5.64
N PHE A 116 -13.79 19.48 -4.95
CA PHE A 116 -15.04 19.72 -4.24
C PHE A 116 -14.87 20.73 -3.09
N ALA A 117 -13.81 20.58 -2.28
CA ALA A 117 -13.55 21.47 -1.15
C ALA A 117 -13.35 22.93 -1.58
N LYS A 118 -12.79 23.19 -2.77
CA LYS A 118 -12.63 24.54 -3.34
C LYS A 118 -13.94 25.31 -3.50
N GLU A 119 -15.07 24.62 -3.64
CA GLU A 119 -16.38 25.27 -3.76
C GLU A 119 -16.85 25.89 -2.44
N TYR A 120 -16.33 25.42 -1.30
CA TYR A 120 -16.83 25.78 0.03
C TYR A 120 -15.77 26.33 0.97
N LEU A 121 -14.48 26.03 0.72
CA LEU A 121 -13.38 26.33 1.62
C LEU A 121 -12.18 26.99 0.89
N PRO A 122 -11.55 28.03 1.46
CA PRO A 122 -10.30 28.58 0.94
C PRO A 122 -9.18 27.55 1.07
N LEU A 123 -8.50 27.24 -0.04
CA LEU A 123 -7.46 26.20 -0.08
C LEU A 123 -6.25 26.49 0.81
N GLU A 124 -5.92 27.76 1.02
CA GLU A 124 -4.81 28.14 1.88
C GLU A 124 -5.13 27.75 3.32
N GLY A 125 -4.34 26.83 3.88
CA GLY A 125 -4.52 26.35 5.25
C GLY A 125 -5.35 25.07 5.37
N ILE A 126 -5.68 24.39 4.28
CA ILE A 126 -6.31 23.05 4.30
C ILE A 126 -5.27 21.97 4.03
N LYS A 127 -5.31 20.89 4.82
CA LYS A 127 -4.59 19.65 4.56
C LYS A 127 -5.57 18.48 4.52
N ILE A 128 -5.49 17.67 3.47
CA ILE A 128 -6.33 16.49 3.30
C ILE A 128 -5.48 15.25 3.52
N TYR A 129 -6.02 14.31 4.27
CA TYR A 129 -5.46 12.98 4.44
C TYR A 129 -6.54 11.96 4.17
N THR A 130 -6.28 11.01 3.28
CA THR A 130 -7.23 9.95 2.93
C THR A 130 -6.66 8.58 3.21
N GLU A 131 -7.44 7.79 3.95
CA GLU A 131 -7.21 6.36 4.09
C GLU A 131 -8.18 5.60 3.17
N VAL A 132 -7.64 4.97 2.12
CA VAL A 132 -8.44 4.14 1.20
C VAL A 132 -8.67 2.78 1.83
N LYS A 133 -9.94 2.42 2.08
CA LYS A 133 -10.36 1.16 2.73
C LYS A 133 -10.70 0.06 1.72
N GLY A 134 -10.93 0.42 0.47
CA GLY A 134 -11.19 -0.54 -0.61
C GLY A 134 -11.72 0.18 -1.84
N GLY A 135 -11.57 -0.45 -3.00
CA GLY A 135 -11.98 0.13 -4.27
C GLY A 135 -11.42 -0.68 -5.42
N THR A 136 -11.89 -0.41 -6.63
CA THR A 136 -11.36 -1.09 -7.81
C THR A 136 -9.93 -0.64 -8.07
N SER A 137 -9.01 -1.60 -8.24
CA SER A 137 -7.66 -1.34 -8.79
C SER A 137 -7.70 -0.75 -10.21
N ASN A 138 -8.86 -0.84 -10.85
CA ASN A 138 -9.18 -0.16 -12.11
C ASN A 138 -9.96 1.12 -11.81
N VAL A 139 -9.30 2.27 -11.87
CA VAL A 139 -9.99 3.57 -11.90
C VAL A 139 -10.93 3.56 -13.12
N PRO A 140 -12.25 3.79 -12.96
CA PRO A 140 -13.15 3.92 -14.11
C PRO A 140 -12.67 5.03 -15.04
N LYS A 141 -12.54 4.74 -16.34
CA LYS A 141 -12.22 5.76 -17.35
C LYS A 141 -13.33 6.81 -17.48
N GLU A 142 -14.54 6.48 -17.05
CA GLU A 142 -15.70 7.36 -16.97
C GLU A 142 -16.44 7.13 -15.65
N GLY A 143 -16.79 8.22 -14.95
CA GLY A 143 -17.41 8.21 -13.62
C GLY A 143 -16.50 8.82 -12.53
N SER A 144 -17.10 9.41 -11.49
CA SER A 144 -16.32 9.97 -10.37
C SER A 144 -15.73 8.85 -9.52
N ILE A 145 -14.42 8.93 -9.27
CA ILE A 145 -13.68 8.01 -8.38
C ILE A 145 -14.29 7.96 -6.97
N LEU A 146 -15.00 9.03 -6.58
CA LEU A 146 -15.70 9.17 -5.30
C LEU A 146 -16.84 8.15 -5.15
N ASN A 147 -17.41 7.65 -6.26
CA ASN A 147 -18.51 6.70 -6.24
C ASN A 147 -18.04 5.24 -6.20
N THR A 148 -16.75 4.99 -6.42
CA THR A 148 -16.19 3.64 -6.57
C THR A 148 -15.13 3.29 -5.53
N VAL A 149 -14.61 4.29 -4.83
CA VAL A 149 -13.61 4.13 -3.77
C VAL A 149 -14.28 4.31 -2.41
N SER A 150 -14.10 3.33 -1.53
CA SER A 150 -14.40 3.46 -0.11
C SER A 150 -13.17 4.04 0.59
N ALA A 151 -13.31 5.21 1.20
CA ALA A 151 -12.24 5.87 1.92
C ALA A 151 -12.73 6.66 3.13
N ALA A 152 -11.84 6.83 4.10
CA ALA A 152 -11.99 7.79 5.19
C ALA A 152 -11.14 9.02 4.88
N THR A 153 -11.78 10.18 4.69
CA THR A 153 -11.12 11.45 4.43
C THR A 153 -11.16 12.32 5.68
N TYR A 154 -9.99 12.82 6.06
CA TYR A 154 -9.79 13.78 7.13
C TYR A 154 -9.36 15.11 6.51
N ILE A 155 -10.13 16.16 6.76
CA ILE A 155 -9.83 17.52 6.31
C ILE A 155 -9.43 18.33 7.53
N PHE A 156 -8.16 18.73 7.57
CA PHE A 156 -7.62 19.63 8.58
C PHE A 156 -7.62 21.04 8.03
N MET A 157 -8.07 22.00 8.83
CA MET A 157 -8.12 23.41 8.47
C MET A 157 -7.44 24.22 9.56
N ASN A 158 -6.78 25.31 9.18
CA ASN A 158 -6.27 26.27 10.16
C ASN A 158 -7.44 26.88 10.97
N GLU A 159 -7.19 27.18 12.24
CA GLU A 159 -8.16 27.72 13.19
C GLU A 159 -8.77 29.04 12.68
N ASP A 160 -7.94 29.94 12.13
CA ASP A 160 -8.39 31.21 11.55
C ASP A 160 -9.43 31.01 10.44
N LEU A 161 -9.22 29.98 9.60
CA LEU A 161 -10.13 29.62 8.51
C LEU A 161 -11.46 29.10 9.08
N CYS A 162 -11.37 28.25 10.09
CA CYS A 162 -12.52 27.64 10.73
C CYS A 162 -13.45 28.70 11.36
N PHE A 163 -12.89 29.72 12.00
CA PHE A 163 -13.66 30.82 12.57
C PHE A 163 -14.32 31.70 11.51
N GLN A 164 -13.60 32.04 10.42
CA GLN A 164 -14.18 32.83 9.32
C GLN A 164 -15.35 32.09 8.64
N GLN A 165 -15.22 30.78 8.40
CA GLN A 165 -16.31 29.95 7.87
C GLN A 165 -17.52 29.91 8.82
N TYR A 166 -17.27 29.75 10.13
CA TYR A 166 -18.33 29.68 11.13
C TYR A 166 -19.17 30.96 11.11
N GLU A 167 -18.53 32.14 11.13
CA GLU A 167 -19.25 33.41 11.12
C GLU A 167 -20.11 33.59 9.85
N ALA A 168 -19.55 33.26 8.68
CA ALA A 168 -20.27 33.34 7.40
C ALA A 168 -21.51 32.41 7.34
N LEU A 169 -21.44 31.23 7.93
CA LEU A 169 -22.56 30.28 7.99
C LEU A 169 -23.59 30.66 9.06
N SER A 170 -23.19 31.31 10.15
CA SER A 170 -24.13 31.82 11.16
C SER A 170 -24.91 33.05 10.68
N ASP A 171 -24.30 33.94 9.90
CA ASP A 171 -25.00 35.09 9.31
C ASP A 171 -26.05 34.66 8.27
N TYR A 172 -25.83 33.54 7.58
CA TYR A 172 -26.80 32.96 6.65
C TYR A 172 -28.07 32.40 7.33
N LYS A 173 -28.04 32.17 8.65
CA LYS A 173 -29.20 31.70 9.43
C LYS A 173 -30.01 32.84 10.08
N LEU A 174 -29.53 34.08 9.96
CA LEU A 174 -30.15 35.27 10.54
C LEU A 174 -30.87 36.15 9.50
N ASN A 175 -30.87 35.74 8.23
CA ASN A 175 -31.67 36.31 7.13
C ASN A 175 -32.70 35.31 6.62
#